data_AF-A0A1G2RW54-F1
#
_entry.id   AF-A0A1G2RW54-F1
#
_cell.length_a   1.000
_cell.length_b   1.000
_cell.length_c   1.000
_cell.angle_alpha   90.00
_cell.angle_beta   90.00
_cell.angle_gamma   90.00
#
_symmetry.space_group_name_H-M   'P 1'
#
loop_
_entity.id
_entity.type
_entity.pdbx_description
1 polymer ?
#
loop_
_entity_poly.entity_id
_entity_poly.type
_entity_poly.pdbx_seq_one_letter_code
_entity_poly.pdbx_strand_id
1 'polypeptide(L)'
;MIQQRNKTKRARGVMVFLSSVLPIASALIFIVFLAVSNWRLYQKRAELVSQFRDLEKEAVMLEKENQELQEGFFQLSDKEYLEKMAREKFSYKKPGEEVVIVLPPPVIEEVKREEKKNFWQKFLEIFQL
;
A
#
# COMPACT_ATOMS: atom_id res chain seq x y z
N MET A 1 -42.37 27.85 -80.72
CA MET A 1 -43.14 27.10 -79.69
C MET A 1 -42.16 26.52 -78.67
N ILE A 2 -42.38 26.82 -77.40
CA ILE A 2 -41.38 26.68 -76.32
C ILE A 2 -41.44 25.26 -75.73
N GLN A 3 -40.28 24.59 -75.68
CA GLN A 3 -40.11 23.30 -75.00
C GLN A 3 -40.01 23.50 -73.49
N GLN A 4 -41.01 23.05 -72.74
CA GLN A 4 -40.92 22.85 -71.30
C GLN A 4 -41.32 21.42 -70.93
N ARG A 5 -40.34 20.53 -70.78
CA ARG A 5 -40.55 19.26 -70.07
C ARG A 5 -39.22 18.75 -69.55
N ASN A 6 -39.18 18.30 -68.28
CA ASN A 6 -38.19 17.39 -67.66
C ASN A 6 -37.53 17.85 -66.34
N LYS A 7 -37.97 18.94 -65.69
CA LYS A 7 -37.45 19.30 -64.34
C LYS A 7 -38.03 18.47 -63.18
N THR A 8 -39.17 17.78 -63.37
CA THR A 8 -39.91 17.11 -62.28
C THR A 8 -39.44 15.70 -61.93
N LYS A 9 -38.68 15.02 -62.81
CA LYS A 9 -38.20 13.65 -62.55
C LYS A 9 -37.01 13.62 -61.57
N ARG A 10 -36.15 14.65 -61.57
CA ARG A 10 -35.00 14.74 -60.65
C ARG A 10 -35.42 14.94 -59.19
N ALA A 11 -36.47 15.71 -58.93
CA ALA A 11 -36.96 15.96 -57.56
C ALA A 11 -37.56 14.70 -56.90
N ARG A 12 -38.26 13.85 -57.66
CA ARG A 12 -38.80 12.58 -57.13
C ARG A 12 -37.72 11.58 -56.75
N GLY A 13 -36.65 11.48 -57.54
CA GLY A 13 -35.51 10.61 -57.20
C GLY A 13 -34.87 11.02 -55.88
N VAL A 14 -34.55 12.30 -55.70
CA VAL A 14 -33.97 12.83 -54.46
C VAL A 14 -34.90 12.63 -53.26
N MET A 15 -36.21 12.83 -53.42
CA MET A 15 -37.19 12.57 -52.34
C MET A 15 -37.25 11.10 -51.90
N VAL A 16 -37.12 10.14 -52.83
CA VAL A 16 -37.16 8.70 -52.51
C VAL A 16 -35.84 8.22 -51.91
N PHE A 17 -34.70 8.76 -52.33
CA PHE A 17 -33.41 8.47 -51.69
C PHE A 17 -33.36 9.05 -50.27
N LEU A 18 -33.86 10.27 -50.06
CA LEU A 18 -33.86 10.90 -48.75
C LEU A 18 -34.77 10.17 -47.75
N SER A 19 -35.93 9.67 -48.17
CA SER A 19 -36.83 8.91 -47.30
C SER A 19 -36.27 7.54 -46.87
N SER A 20 -35.41 6.94 -47.70
CA SER A 20 -34.80 5.64 -47.41
C SER A 20 -33.50 5.74 -46.60
N VAL A 21 -32.74 6.83 -46.73
CA VAL A 21 -31.45 7.02 -46.04
C VAL A 21 -31.62 7.62 -44.62
N LEU A 22 -32.63 8.46 -44.40
CA LEU A 22 -32.91 9.07 -43.09
C LEU A 22 -33.10 8.06 -41.94
N PRO A 23 -33.90 6.98 -42.08
CA PRO A 23 -34.08 6.01 -41.00
C PRO A 23 -32.79 5.22 -40.70
N ILE A 24 -31.99 4.94 -41.72
CA ILE A 24 -30.69 4.26 -41.56
C ILE A 24 -29.72 5.15 -40.78
N ALA A 25 -29.62 6.43 -41.16
CA ALA A 25 -28.80 7.40 -40.43
C ALA A 25 -29.27 7.59 -38.98
N SER A 26 -30.59 7.65 -38.76
CA SER A 26 -31.17 7.73 -37.41
C SER A 26 -30.84 6.50 -36.56
N ALA A 27 -30.96 5.30 -37.14
CA ALA A 27 -30.60 4.06 -36.47
C ALA A 27 -29.10 4.01 -36.11
N LEU A 28 -28.22 4.45 -37.01
CA LEU A 28 -26.78 4.54 -36.73
C LEU A 28 -26.47 5.51 -35.60
N ILE A 29 -27.09 6.70 -35.60
CA ILE A 29 -26.93 7.68 -34.51
C ILE A 29 -27.42 7.09 -33.18
N PHE A 30 -28.54 6.36 -33.20
CA PHE A 30 -29.07 5.70 -32.01
C PHE A 30 -28.13 4.62 -31.48
N ILE A 31 -27.55 3.80 -32.36
CA ILE A 31 -26.55 2.79 -31.99
C ILE A 31 -25.30 3.45 -31.38
N VAL A 32 -24.80 4.53 -31.97
CA VAL A 32 -23.66 5.28 -31.42
C VAL A 32 -24.00 5.87 -30.06
N PHE A 33 -25.20 6.44 -29.89
CA PHE A 33 -25.67 6.95 -28.61
C PHE A 33 -25.72 5.87 -27.52
N LEU A 34 -26.21 4.67 -27.87
CA LEU A 34 -26.22 3.52 -26.96
C LEU A 34 -24.81 3.05 -26.63
N ALA A 35 -23.91 2.99 -27.62
CA ALA A 35 -22.51 2.59 -27.41
C ALA A 35 -21.79 3.55 -26.46
N VAL A 36 -21.93 4.87 -26.66
CA VAL A 36 -21.35 5.89 -25.78
C VAL A 36 -21.93 5.80 -24.37
N SER A 37 -23.25 5.61 -24.24
CA SER A 37 -23.90 5.47 -22.93
C SER A 37 -23.44 4.22 -22.19
N ASN A 38 -23.31 3.10 -22.90
CA ASN A 38 -22.81 1.85 -22.34
C ASN A 38 -21.35 1.99 -21.89
N TRP A 39 -20.51 2.63 -22.70
CA TRP A 39 -19.11 2.89 -22.36
C TRP A 39 -18.97 3.74 -21.08
N ARG A 40 -19.77 4.81 -20.96
CA ARG A 40 -19.79 5.63 -19.74
C ARG A 40 -20.23 4.83 -18.51
N LEU A 41 -21.23 3.96 -18.66
CA LEU A 41 -21.70 3.11 -17.58
C LEU A 41 -20.64 2.07 -17.18
N TYR A 42 -19.92 1.52 -18.15
CA TYR A 42 -18.82 0.59 -17.92
C TYR A 42 -17.69 1.24 -17.11
N GLN A 43 -17.29 2.47 -17.46
CA GLN A 43 -16.27 3.19 -16.70
C GLN A 43 -16.70 3.46 -15.26
N LYS A 44 -17.94 3.92 -15.04
CA LYS A 44 -18.48 4.12 -13.69
C LYS A 44 -18.49 2.82 -12.90
N ARG A 45 -18.90 1.70 -13.52
CA ARG A 45 -18.88 0.39 -12.86
C ARG A 45 -17.46 -0.03 -12.47
N ALA A 46 -16.49 0.15 -13.36
CA ALA A 46 -15.10 -0.19 -13.07
C ALA A 46 -14.53 0.63 -11.90
N GLU A 47 -14.84 1.94 -11.85
CA GLU A 47 -14.46 2.81 -10.75
C GLU A 47 -15.10 2.37 -9.42
N LEU A 48 -16.41 2.12 -9.41
CA LEU A 48 -17.12 1.64 -8.22
C LEU A 48 -16.60 0.29 -7.72
N VAL A 49 -16.28 -0.64 -8.64
CA VAL A 49 -15.69 -1.95 -8.27
C VAL A 49 -14.30 -1.79 -7.69
N SER A 50 -13.49 -0.86 -8.21
CA SER A 50 -12.18 -0.57 -7.61
C SER A 50 -12.33 -0.02 -6.20
N GLN A 51 -13.19 0.99 -6.02
CA GLN A 51 -13.45 1.59 -4.71
C GLN A 51 -13.99 0.56 -3.72
N PHE A 52 -14.91 -0.31 -4.15
CA PHE A 52 -15.43 -1.40 -3.33
C PHE A 52 -14.32 -2.35 -2.87
N ARG A 53 -13.46 -2.78 -3.79
CA ARG A 53 -12.34 -3.68 -3.48
C ARG A 53 -11.32 -3.03 -2.53
N ASP A 54 -11.09 -1.73 -2.67
CA ASP A 54 -10.16 -1.02 -1.81
C ASP A 54 -10.75 -0.86 -0.39
N LEU A 55 -12.04 -0.55 -0.28
CA LEU A 55 -12.78 -0.55 1.00
C LEU A 55 -12.82 -1.94 1.65
N GLU A 56 -13.04 -3.00 0.86
CA GLU A 56 -13.06 -4.38 1.36
C GLU A 56 -11.71 -4.77 1.95
N LYS A 57 -10.61 -4.39 1.28
CA LYS A 57 -9.25 -4.61 1.81
C LYS A 57 -9.02 -3.84 3.11
N GLU A 58 -9.45 -2.58 3.17
CA GLU A 58 -9.34 -1.77 4.38
C GLU A 58 -10.13 -2.40 5.53
N ALA A 59 -11.36 -2.86 5.27
CA ALA A 59 -12.17 -3.56 6.27
C ALA A 59 -11.49 -4.83 6.79
N VAL A 60 -10.92 -5.66 5.91
CA VAL A 60 -10.19 -6.88 6.31
C VAL A 60 -8.93 -6.54 7.13
N MET A 61 -8.21 -5.48 6.76
CA MET A 61 -7.03 -5.02 7.51
C MET A 61 -7.41 -4.54 8.92
N LEU A 62 -8.47 -3.73 9.03
CA LEU A 62 -8.98 -3.25 10.32
C LEU A 62 -9.50 -4.41 11.19
N GLU A 63 -10.18 -5.39 10.59
CA GLU A 63 -10.67 -6.55 11.33
C GLU A 63 -9.50 -7.37 11.89
N LYS A 64 -8.44 -7.57 11.09
CA LYS A 64 -7.22 -8.23 11.55
C LYS A 64 -6.52 -7.44 12.66
N GLU A 65 -6.38 -6.13 12.52
CA GLU A 65 -5.79 -5.27 13.55
C GLU A 65 -6.60 -5.32 14.86
N ASN A 66 -7.93 -5.32 14.77
CA ASN A 66 -8.80 -5.46 15.94
C ASN A 66 -8.61 -6.83 16.62
N GLN A 67 -8.50 -7.91 15.84
CA GLN A 67 -8.20 -9.24 16.39
C GLN A 67 -6.84 -9.28 17.09
N GLU A 68 -5.78 -8.76 16.46
CA GLU A 68 -4.44 -8.69 17.06
C GLU A 68 -4.43 -7.86 18.36
N LEU A 69 -5.14 -6.72 18.38
CA LEU A 69 -5.29 -5.89 19.57
C LEU A 69 -6.10 -6.58 20.67
N GLN A 70 -7.16 -7.31 20.33
CA GLN A 70 -7.92 -8.09 21.30
C GLN A 70 -7.08 -9.20 21.91
N GLU A 71 -6.34 -9.96 21.10
CA GLU A 71 -5.42 -11.00 21.59
C GLU A 71 -4.35 -10.42 22.52
N GLY A 72 -3.75 -9.28 22.15
CA GLY A 72 -2.80 -8.56 23.01
C GLY A 72 -3.45 -8.05 24.31
N PHE A 73 -4.70 -7.60 24.24
CA PHE A 73 -5.45 -7.16 25.42
C PHE A 73 -5.75 -8.34 26.37
N PHE A 74 -6.11 -9.51 25.84
CA PHE A 74 -6.29 -10.73 26.65
C PHE A 74 -5.00 -11.14 27.35
N GLN A 75 -3.85 -11.05 26.67
CA GLN A 75 -2.54 -11.31 27.30
C GLN A 75 -2.19 -10.30 28.40
N LEU A 76 -2.50 -9.02 28.19
CA LEU A 76 -2.27 -7.97 29.19
C LEU A 76 -3.29 -8.01 30.34
N SER A 77 -4.46 -8.61 30.14
CA SER A 77 -5.48 -8.80 31.19
C SER A 77 -5.09 -9.89 32.17
N ASP A 78 -4.16 -10.79 31.78
CA ASP A 78 -3.62 -11.80 32.67
C ASP A 78 -2.66 -11.14 33.68
N LYS A 79 -3.08 -11.16 34.94
CA LYS A 79 -2.34 -10.58 36.06
C LYS A 79 -0.94 -11.19 36.21
N GLU A 80 -0.78 -12.45 35.82
CA GLU A 80 0.49 -13.18 35.87
C GLU A 80 1.46 -12.71 34.78
N TYR A 81 0.95 -12.39 33.59
CA TYR A 81 1.73 -11.82 32.50
C TYR A 81 2.20 -10.39 32.82
N LEU A 82 1.32 -9.56 33.39
CA LEU A 82 1.70 -8.22 33.85
C LEU A 82 2.79 -8.26 34.92
N GLU A 83 2.68 -9.20 35.87
CA GLU A 83 3.68 -9.38 36.92
C GLU A 83 5.03 -9.84 36.34
N LYS A 84 5.02 -10.77 35.40
CA LYS A 84 6.23 -11.23 34.69
C LYS A 84 6.89 -10.08 33.90
N MET A 85 6.13 -9.32 33.13
CA MET A 85 6.63 -8.15 32.39
C MET A 85 7.19 -7.06 33.32
N ALA A 86 6.53 -6.82 34.46
CA ALA A 86 7.01 -5.87 35.46
C ALA A 86 8.37 -6.29 36.07
N ARG A 87 8.54 -7.59 36.35
CA ARG A 87 9.82 -8.15 36.85
C ARG A 87 10.91 -8.09 35.77
N GLU A 88 10.61 -8.50 34.54
CA GLU A 88 11.60 -8.62 33.45
C GLU A 88 12.02 -7.26 32.87
N LYS A 89 11.06 -6.39 32.53
CA LYS A 89 11.35 -5.13 31.83
C LYS A 89 11.62 -3.96 32.76
N PHE A 90 10.98 -3.95 33.92
CA PHE A 90 11.01 -2.81 34.83
C PHE A 90 11.72 -3.12 36.15
N SER A 91 12.22 -4.35 36.34
CA SER A 91 12.86 -4.81 37.59
C SER A 91 12.00 -4.53 38.83
N TYR A 92 10.68 -4.49 38.67
CA TYR A 92 9.75 -4.28 39.76
C TYR A 92 9.66 -5.53 40.63
N LYS A 93 9.47 -5.30 41.93
CA LYS A 93 9.41 -6.33 42.97
C LYS A 93 8.26 -6.05 43.93
N LYS A 94 7.71 -7.11 44.52
CA LYS A 94 6.70 -6.96 45.56
C LYS A 94 7.34 -6.45 46.87
N PRO A 95 6.60 -5.70 47.70
CA PRO A 95 7.08 -5.31 49.02
C PRO A 95 7.37 -6.59 49.84
N GLY A 96 8.64 -6.79 50.21
CA GLY A 96 9.13 -7.98 50.91
C GLY A 96 10.02 -8.93 50.08
N GLU A 97 10.24 -8.68 48.79
CA GLU A 97 11.17 -9.47 47.95
C GLU A 97 12.60 -8.87 47.92
N GLU A 98 13.60 -9.74 48.01
CA GLU A 98 15.03 -9.42 47.84
C GLU A 98 15.50 -9.73 46.41
N VAL A 99 16.22 -8.80 45.78
CA VAL A 99 16.73 -8.95 44.41
C VAL A 99 18.21 -9.29 44.48
N VAL A 100 18.61 -10.42 43.90
CA VAL A 100 20.01 -10.86 43.82
C VAL A 100 20.53 -10.57 42.42
N ILE A 101 21.52 -9.69 42.30
CA ILE A 101 22.21 -9.41 41.04
C ILE A 101 23.46 -10.28 41.01
N VAL A 102 23.50 -11.26 40.11
CA VAL A 102 24.70 -12.09 39.88
C VAL A 102 25.67 -11.27 39.04
N LEU A 103 26.67 -10.71 39.71
CA LEU A 103 27.79 -10.06 39.03
C LEU A 103 28.72 -11.16 38.47
N PRO A 104 29.17 -11.06 37.21
CA PRO A 104 30.22 -11.93 36.72
C PRO A 104 31.46 -11.76 37.61
N PRO A 105 32.27 -12.82 37.81
CA PRO A 105 33.52 -12.70 38.55
C PRO A 105 34.35 -11.58 37.92
N PRO A 106 35.06 -10.77 38.72
CA PRO A 106 35.92 -9.74 38.18
C PRO A 106 36.86 -10.42 37.19
N VAL A 107 36.72 -10.07 35.92
CA VAL A 107 37.69 -10.47 34.90
C VAL A 107 38.96 -9.76 35.32
N ILE A 108 39.84 -10.49 36.00
CA ILE A 108 41.21 -10.06 36.23
C ILE A 108 41.83 -10.14 34.84
N GLU A 109 41.65 -9.08 34.07
CA GLU A 109 42.48 -8.84 32.91
C GLU A 109 43.89 -8.69 33.47
N GLU A 110 44.67 -9.77 33.36
CA GLU A 110 46.11 -9.67 33.46
C GLU A 110 46.53 -8.65 32.40
N VAL A 111 46.73 -7.40 32.83
CA VAL A 111 47.37 -6.38 32.02
C VAL A 111 48.80 -6.84 31.83
N LYS A 112 49.02 -7.73 30.85
CA LYS A 112 50.32 -7.93 30.23
C LYS A 112 50.73 -6.56 29.73
N ARG A 113 51.59 -5.90 30.50
CA ARG A 113 52.44 -4.82 29.98
C ARG A 113 53.34 -5.46 28.94
N GLU A 114 52.82 -5.63 27.74
CA GLU A 114 53.68 -5.60 26.57
C GLU A 114 54.24 -4.19 26.54
N GLU A 115 55.54 -4.07 26.86
CA GLU A 115 56.30 -2.84 26.64
C GLU A 115 56.21 -2.49 25.15
N LYS A 116 55.19 -1.71 24.78
CA LYS A 116 55.13 -1.11 23.46
C LYS A 116 56.30 -0.15 23.39
N LYS A 117 57.38 -0.58 22.75
CA LYS A 117 58.50 0.29 22.39
C LYS A 117 57.92 1.55 21.76
N ASN A 118 58.16 2.68 22.42
CA ASN A 118 57.59 3.95 21.99
C ASN A 118 58.11 4.28 20.60
N PHE A 119 57.29 4.96 19.79
CA PHE A 119 57.61 5.33 18.39
C PHE A 119 59.01 5.94 18.22
N TRP A 120 59.47 6.67 19.24
CA TRP A 120 60.81 7.24 19.35
C TRP A 120 61.94 6.21 19.45
N GLN A 121 61.72 5.08 20.13
CA GLN A 121 62.70 4.00 20.26
C GLN A 121 62.92 3.28 18.93
N LYS A 122 61.86 3.07 18.14
CA LYS A 122 61.99 2.52 16.77
C LYS A 122 62.69 3.49 15.83
N PHE A 123 62.45 4.79 15.98
CA PHE A 123 63.08 5.83 15.15
C PHE A 123 64.59 5.98 15.43
N LEU A 124 65.01 5.88 16.70
CA LEU A 124 66.43 5.94 17.08
C LEU A 124 67.25 4.74 16.59
N GLU A 125 66.68 3.52 16.58
CA GLU A 125 67.37 2.30 16.09
C GLU A 125 67.72 2.38 14.59
N ILE A 126 66.93 3.08 13.78
CA ILE A 126 67.14 3.17 12.32
C ILE A 126 68.32 4.09 11.95
N PHE A 127 68.69 5.04 12.81
CA PHE A 127 69.73 6.03 12.53
C PHE A 127 71.12 5.66 13.09
N GLN A 128 71.23 4.54 13.81
CA GLN A 128 72.48 4.02 14.35
C GLN A 128 73.06 2.85 13.52
N LEU A 129 72.62 2.71 12.27
CA LEU A 129 73.17 1.80 11.27
C LEU A 129 73.87 2.61 10.16
#